data_AF-A0A851LX95-F1
#
_entry.id   AF-A0A851LX95-F1
#
_cell.length_a   1.000
_cell.length_b   1.000
_cell.length_c   1.000
_cell.angle_alpha   90.00
_cell.angle_beta   90.00
_cell.angle_gamma   90.00
#
_symmetry.space_group_name_H-M   'P 1'
#
loop_
_entity.id
_entity.type
_entity.pdbx_description
1 polymer ?
#
loop_
_entity_poly.entity_id
_entity_poly.type
_entity_poly.pdbx_seq_one_letter_code
_entity_poly.pdbx_strand_id
1 'polypeptide(L)'
;AYLEVHQLELEKLSTQIRESKRNSRLGFLYDLDKQVKSIERFLRRLEFHASKIDELYEAYCIQRRLRDGAHNMVRAYSTGSPGSREARESLAEASKGYKEYTENMCLLENELESQLGEFHVRMKGKGSRSAPGPPPACPLPPDAPLPSLAGLAGFARLCAGDQYEIFMKYGRQRWKLRGRIEVNSKQVWDSEEMVFLPLVTEFLSIKVTELKSLANHVVVGNVSCETKDLFAALPQVVAVDINDLGTLKLSLEVTW
;
A
#
# COMPACT_ATOMS: atom_id res chain seq x y z
N ALA A 1 5.96 10.92 6.56
CA ALA A 1 5.63 11.05 5.12
C ALA A 1 4.65 12.20 4.83
N TYR A 2 3.33 12.06 5.02
CA TYR A 2 2.35 13.08 4.56
C TYR A 2 2.51 14.45 5.26
N LEU A 3 2.71 14.43 6.58
CA LEU A 3 3.00 15.64 7.38
C LEU A 3 4.28 16.34 6.90
N GLU A 4 5.35 15.59 6.66
CA GLU A 4 6.65 16.12 6.22
C GLU A 4 6.57 16.78 4.84
N VAL A 5 5.81 16.20 3.90
CA VAL A 5 5.59 16.79 2.57
C VAL A 5 4.97 18.18 2.69
N HIS A 6 3.96 18.33 3.54
CA HIS A 6 3.31 19.63 3.74
C HIS A 6 4.13 20.60 4.59
N GLN A 7 4.98 20.11 5.50
CA GLN A 7 5.96 20.96 6.19
C GLN A 7 6.97 21.55 5.19
N LEU A 8 7.48 20.74 4.26
CA LEU A 8 8.39 21.19 3.21
C LEU A 8 7.72 22.19 2.26
N GLU A 9 6.47 21.98 1.91
CA GLU A 9 5.68 22.93 1.10
C GLU A 9 5.50 24.27 1.83
N LEU A 10 5.23 24.25 3.14
CA LEU A 10 5.14 25.46 3.95
C LEU A 10 6.48 26.22 3.99
N GLU A 11 7.62 25.52 4.11
CA GLU A 11 8.95 26.13 4.07
C GLU A 11 9.24 26.79 2.72
N LYS A 12 8.84 26.14 1.61
CA LYS A 12 8.95 26.69 0.25
C LYS A 12 8.12 27.96 0.10
N LEU A 13 6.85 27.94 0.50
CA LEU A 13 5.98 29.12 0.45
C LEU A 13 6.52 30.27 1.31
N SER A 14 7.03 29.96 2.49
CA SER A 14 7.64 30.94 3.39
C SER A 14 8.88 31.60 2.77
N THR A 15 9.67 30.84 2.03
CA THR A 15 10.82 31.36 1.27
C THR A 15 10.38 32.28 0.14
N GLN A 16 9.37 31.89 -0.64
CA GLN A 16 8.80 32.72 -1.71
C GLN A 16 8.22 34.05 -1.18
N ILE A 17 7.63 34.05 0.02
CA ILE A 17 7.16 35.29 0.68
C ILE A 17 8.34 36.22 0.95
N ARG A 18 9.46 35.71 1.48
CA ARG A 18 10.66 36.53 1.78
C ARG A 18 11.24 37.16 0.53
N GLU A 19 11.31 36.41 -0.58
CA GLU A 19 11.80 36.91 -1.86
C GLU A 19 10.85 37.92 -2.51
N SER A 20 9.54 37.66 -2.45
CA SER A 20 8.53 38.53 -3.05
C SER A 20 8.38 39.86 -2.32
N LYS A 21 8.67 39.90 -1.01
CA LYS A 21 8.80 41.14 -0.24
C LYS A 21 9.94 42.01 -0.75
N ARG A 22 11.07 41.42 -1.17
CA ARG A 22 12.19 42.16 -1.77
C ARG A 22 11.85 42.77 -3.11
N ASN A 23 10.94 42.14 -3.86
CA ASN A 23 10.53 42.56 -5.20
C ASN A 23 9.26 43.45 -5.22
N SER A 24 8.73 43.85 -4.05
CA SER A 24 7.56 44.73 -3.92
C SER A 24 6.29 44.26 -4.64
N ARG A 25 6.07 42.94 -4.78
CA ARG A 25 4.90 42.35 -5.48
C ARG A 25 3.71 42.13 -4.53
N LEU A 26 3.04 43.20 -4.11
CA LEU A 26 2.04 43.15 -3.02
C LEU A 26 0.85 42.20 -3.28
N GLY A 27 0.29 42.16 -4.49
CA GLY A 27 -0.81 41.24 -4.83
C GLY A 27 -0.39 39.77 -4.71
N PHE A 28 0.81 39.44 -5.19
CA PHE A 28 1.38 38.08 -5.09
C PHE A 28 1.64 37.68 -3.63
N LEU A 29 2.05 38.61 -2.77
CA LEU A 29 2.24 38.36 -1.34
C LEU A 29 0.94 38.00 -0.62
N TYR A 30 -0.18 38.62 -1.00
CA TYR A 30 -1.48 38.32 -0.42
C TYR A 30 -1.94 36.89 -0.78
N ASP A 31 -1.73 36.47 -2.03
CA ASP A 31 -2.05 35.11 -2.47
C ASP A 31 -1.16 34.07 -1.79
N LEU A 32 0.14 34.36 -1.61
CA LEU A 32 1.05 33.49 -0.86
C LEU A 32 0.69 33.38 0.62
N ASP A 33 0.34 34.49 1.29
CA ASP A 33 -0.10 34.48 2.70
C ASP A 33 -1.36 33.63 2.90
N LYS A 34 -2.31 33.70 1.94
CA LYS A 34 -3.48 32.81 1.94
C LYS A 34 -3.09 31.34 1.82
N GLN A 35 -2.15 31.00 0.93
CA GLN A 35 -1.67 29.62 0.78
C GLN A 35 -0.99 29.12 2.06
N VAL A 36 -0.13 29.95 2.68
CA VAL A 36 0.51 29.65 3.97
C VAL A 36 -0.52 29.38 5.06
N LYS A 37 -1.51 30.26 5.24
CA LYS A 37 -2.57 30.04 6.25
C LYS A 37 -3.44 28.81 5.94
N SER A 38 -3.57 28.44 4.67
CA SER A 38 -4.28 27.22 4.29
C SER A 38 -3.48 25.98 4.70
N ILE A 39 -2.20 25.91 4.35
CA ILE A 39 -1.35 24.75 4.65
C ILE A 39 -1.09 24.62 6.16
N GLU A 40 -0.91 25.72 6.88
CA GLU A 40 -0.76 25.70 8.34
C GLU A 40 -2.02 25.16 9.06
N ARG A 41 -3.22 25.47 8.55
CA ARG A 41 -4.47 24.90 9.07
C ARG A 41 -4.56 23.42 8.74
N PHE A 42 -4.07 23.01 7.59
CA PHE A 42 -4.04 21.62 7.18
C PHE A 42 -3.07 20.79 8.02
N LEU A 43 -1.85 21.29 8.26
CA LEU A 43 -0.86 20.65 9.14
C LEU A 43 -1.42 20.39 10.54
N ARG A 44 -2.11 21.36 11.14
CA ARG A 44 -2.78 21.17 12.45
C ARG A 44 -3.81 20.04 12.43
N ARG A 45 -4.53 19.85 11.32
CA ARG A 45 -5.47 18.72 11.18
C ARG A 45 -4.73 17.39 11.06
N LEU A 46 -3.62 17.35 10.33
CA LEU A 46 -2.78 16.15 10.21
C LEU A 46 -2.15 15.77 11.54
N GLU A 47 -1.64 16.74 12.31
CA GLU A 47 -1.09 16.52 13.65
C GLU A 47 -2.14 15.96 14.59
N PHE A 48 -3.34 16.56 14.61
CA PHE A 48 -4.45 16.05 15.40
C PHE A 48 -4.85 14.62 14.99
N HIS A 49 -4.89 14.34 13.69
CA HIS A 49 -5.19 13.01 13.20
C HIS A 49 -4.11 12.00 13.63
N ALA A 50 -2.82 12.35 13.51
CA ALA A 50 -1.72 11.52 13.97
C ALA A 50 -1.85 11.17 15.46
N SER A 51 -2.17 12.15 16.31
CA SER A 51 -2.42 11.88 17.73
C SER A 51 -3.59 10.92 17.99
N LYS A 52 -4.65 10.98 17.17
CA LYS A 52 -5.76 10.01 17.25
C LYS A 52 -5.28 8.59 16.90
N ILE A 53 -4.42 8.45 15.90
CA ILE A 53 -3.83 7.14 15.54
C ILE A 53 -2.95 6.62 16.67
N ASP A 54 -2.12 7.47 17.27
CA ASP A 54 -1.25 7.10 18.37
C ASP A 54 -2.05 6.56 19.56
N GLU A 55 -3.14 7.24 19.94
CA GLU A 55 -4.04 6.80 21.02
C GLU A 55 -4.67 5.43 20.73
N LEU A 56 -5.15 5.22 19.49
CA LEU A 56 -5.70 3.92 19.06
C LEU A 56 -4.65 2.82 19.10
N TYR A 57 -3.43 3.12 18.68
CA TYR A 57 -2.32 2.17 18.69
C TYR A 57 -1.88 1.82 20.11
N GLU A 58 -1.84 2.78 21.03
CA GLU A 58 -1.58 2.52 22.45
C GLU A 58 -2.66 1.62 23.06
N ALA A 59 -3.93 1.90 22.80
CA ALA A 59 -5.05 1.06 23.23
C ALA A 59 -4.93 -0.37 22.70
N TYR A 60 -4.59 -0.53 21.42
CA TYR A 60 -4.31 -1.82 20.79
C TYR A 60 -3.18 -2.57 21.48
N CYS A 61 -2.07 -1.89 21.80
CA CYS A 61 -0.94 -2.51 22.48
C CYS A 61 -1.29 -3.01 23.88
N ILE A 62 -2.05 -2.24 24.65
CA ILE A 62 -2.52 -2.63 25.99
C ILE A 62 -3.43 -3.85 25.87
N GLN A 63 -4.40 -3.80 24.96
CA GLN A 63 -5.37 -4.87 24.76
C GLN A 63 -4.70 -6.18 24.31
N ARG A 64 -3.72 -6.09 23.40
CA ARG A 64 -2.91 -7.22 22.97
C ARG A 64 -2.19 -7.88 24.15
N ARG A 65 -1.59 -7.07 25.03
CA ARG A 65 -0.88 -7.58 26.22
C ARG A 65 -1.83 -8.32 27.16
N LEU A 66 -3.04 -7.82 27.37
CA LEU A 66 -4.07 -8.48 28.18
C LEU A 66 -4.51 -9.81 27.56
N ARG A 67 -4.79 -9.82 26.24
CA ARG A 67 -5.12 -11.04 25.49
C ARG A 67 -4.04 -12.10 25.61
N ASP A 68 -2.79 -11.72 25.37
CA ASP A 68 -1.66 -12.64 25.41
C ASP A 68 -1.42 -13.18 26.85
N GLY A 69 -1.65 -12.35 27.86
CA GLY A 69 -1.67 -12.77 29.27
C GLY A 69 -2.75 -13.81 29.57
N ALA A 70 -3.98 -13.57 29.13
CA ALA A 70 -5.09 -14.52 29.28
C ALA A 70 -4.82 -15.84 28.55
N HIS A 71 -4.29 -15.79 27.31
CA HIS A 71 -3.89 -16.98 26.55
C HIS A 71 -2.86 -17.83 27.30
N ASN A 72 -1.87 -17.18 27.92
CA ASN A 72 -0.84 -17.86 28.69
C ASN A 72 -1.42 -18.55 29.94
N MET A 73 -2.37 -17.91 30.64
CA MET A 73 -3.08 -18.51 31.77
C MET A 73 -3.91 -19.72 31.33
N VAL A 74 -4.69 -19.60 30.25
CA VAL A 74 -5.47 -20.71 29.68
C VAL A 74 -4.57 -21.90 29.39
N ARG A 75 -3.41 -21.67 28.76
CA ARG A 75 -2.44 -22.71 28.47
C ARG A 75 -1.92 -23.38 29.75
N ALA A 76 -1.54 -22.60 30.76
CA ALA A 76 -1.00 -23.12 32.02
C ALA A 76 -2.01 -23.97 32.81
N TYR A 77 -3.26 -23.54 32.89
CA TYR A 77 -4.30 -24.31 33.58
C TYR A 77 -4.76 -25.56 32.80
N SER A 78 -4.61 -25.55 31.47
CA SER A 78 -4.96 -26.69 30.62
C SER A 78 -3.90 -27.80 30.62
N THR A 79 -2.62 -27.45 30.78
CA THR A 79 -1.51 -28.42 30.86
C THR A 79 -1.24 -28.91 32.28
N GLY A 80 -1.68 -28.18 33.30
CA GLY A 80 -1.71 -28.65 34.69
C GLY A 80 -2.80 -29.69 34.94
N SER A 81 -2.69 -30.47 36.03
CA SER A 81 -3.79 -31.35 36.45
C SER A 81 -4.97 -30.52 36.96
N PRO A 82 -6.18 -30.60 36.37
CA PRO A 82 -7.34 -29.82 36.78
C PRO A 82 -8.01 -30.48 38.00
N GLY A 83 -7.27 -30.56 39.10
CA GLY A 83 -7.68 -31.27 40.31
C GLY A 83 -8.59 -30.43 41.20
N SER A 84 -8.32 -29.13 41.35
CA SER A 84 -9.07 -28.26 42.26
C SER A 84 -10.21 -27.51 41.55
N ARG A 85 -11.22 -27.16 42.32
CA ARG A 85 -12.36 -26.37 41.84
C ARG A 85 -11.90 -24.96 41.43
N GLU A 86 -11.01 -24.37 42.21
CA GLU A 86 -10.43 -23.05 42.00
C GLU A 86 -9.67 -23.01 40.67
N ALA A 87 -8.90 -24.04 40.34
CA ALA A 87 -8.18 -24.12 39.06
C ALA A 87 -9.14 -24.16 37.85
N ARG A 88 -10.31 -24.81 37.99
CA ARG A 88 -11.33 -24.83 36.94
C ARG A 88 -12.02 -23.47 36.78
N GLU A 89 -12.31 -22.80 37.89
CA GLU A 89 -12.88 -21.45 37.90
C GLU A 89 -11.91 -20.44 37.25
N SER A 90 -10.62 -20.47 37.63
CA SER A 90 -9.58 -19.62 37.02
C SER A 90 -9.39 -19.91 35.52
N LEU A 91 -9.44 -21.17 35.09
CA LEU A 91 -9.39 -21.53 33.67
C LEU A 91 -10.59 -20.96 32.91
N ALA A 92 -11.79 -21.05 33.48
CA ALA A 92 -13.00 -20.53 32.85
C ALA A 92 -12.96 -19.00 32.70
N GLU A 93 -12.51 -18.30 33.75
CA GLU A 93 -12.33 -16.84 33.73
C GLU A 93 -11.27 -16.41 32.70
N ALA A 94 -10.10 -17.05 32.69
CA ALA A 94 -9.05 -16.77 31.72
C ALA A 94 -9.51 -17.04 30.28
N SER A 95 -10.30 -18.11 30.06
CA SER A 95 -10.85 -18.45 28.75
C SER A 95 -11.88 -17.42 28.28
N LYS A 96 -12.71 -16.93 29.20
CA LYS A 96 -13.68 -15.84 28.92
C LYS A 96 -12.93 -14.55 28.57
N GLY A 97 -11.97 -14.15 29.41
CA GLY A 97 -11.15 -12.96 29.17
C GLY A 97 -10.40 -13.02 27.84
N TYR A 98 -9.81 -14.17 27.49
CA TYR A 98 -9.14 -14.34 26.19
C TYR A 98 -10.07 -14.07 25.00
N LYS A 99 -11.31 -14.57 25.04
CA LYS A 99 -12.31 -14.32 23.99
C LYS A 99 -12.69 -12.85 23.90
N GLU A 100 -13.06 -12.24 25.02
CA GLU A 100 -13.42 -10.81 25.08
C GLU A 100 -12.27 -9.92 24.62
N TYR A 101 -11.04 -10.23 25.03
CA TYR A 101 -9.88 -9.48 24.59
C TYR A 101 -9.61 -9.63 23.10
N THR A 102 -9.88 -10.80 22.53
CA THR A 102 -9.77 -11.04 21.08
C THR A 102 -10.83 -10.26 20.30
N GLU A 103 -12.08 -10.24 20.77
CA GLU A 103 -13.16 -9.45 20.14
C GLU A 103 -12.85 -7.95 20.17
N ASN A 104 -12.38 -7.43 21.31
CA ASN A 104 -11.96 -6.03 21.42
C ASN A 104 -10.76 -5.69 20.52
N MET A 105 -9.84 -6.62 20.32
CA MET A 105 -8.74 -6.44 19.36
C MET A 105 -9.29 -6.26 17.94
N CYS A 106 -10.26 -7.08 17.52
CA CYS A 106 -10.91 -6.91 16.23
C CYS A 106 -11.61 -5.56 16.08
N LEU A 107 -12.23 -5.04 17.16
CA LEU A 107 -12.83 -3.70 17.14
C LEU A 107 -11.79 -2.59 16.96
N LEU A 108 -10.65 -2.70 17.64
CA LEU A 108 -9.54 -1.74 17.50
C LEU A 108 -8.89 -1.82 16.12
N GLU A 109 -8.73 -3.02 15.55
CA GLU A 109 -8.23 -3.23 14.19
C GLU A 109 -9.15 -2.58 13.15
N ASN A 110 -10.47 -2.77 13.27
CA ASN A 110 -11.44 -2.13 12.39
C ASN A 110 -11.40 -0.59 12.50
N GLU A 111 -11.26 -0.04 13.71
CA GLU A 111 -11.14 1.41 13.88
C GLU A 111 -9.83 1.92 13.27
N LEU A 112 -8.70 1.24 13.46
CA LEU A 112 -7.43 1.59 12.81
C LEU A 112 -7.56 1.56 11.28
N GLU A 113 -8.15 0.50 10.72
CA GLU A 113 -8.39 0.35 9.28
C GLU A 113 -9.26 1.49 8.73
N SER A 114 -10.27 1.93 9.49
CA SER A 114 -11.11 3.08 9.12
C SER A 114 -10.34 4.39 8.99
N GLN A 115 -9.20 4.52 9.68
CA GLN A 115 -8.36 5.71 9.62
C GLN A 115 -7.32 5.67 8.50
N LEU A 116 -7.09 4.50 7.89
CA LEU A 116 -6.08 4.35 6.86
C LEU A 116 -6.52 4.95 5.51
N GLY A 117 -7.79 5.21 5.26
CA GLY A 117 -8.24 5.79 3.99
C GLY A 117 -8.38 4.75 2.87
N GLU A 118 -8.03 5.10 1.64
CA GLU A 118 -8.23 4.25 0.46
C GLU A 118 -6.90 3.96 -0.24
N PHE A 119 -6.68 2.70 -0.64
CA PHE A 119 -5.49 2.29 -1.37
C PHE A 119 -5.81 2.09 -2.85
N HIS A 120 -5.42 3.05 -3.68
CA HIS A 120 -5.66 3.06 -5.12
C HIS A 120 -4.50 2.37 -5.84
N VAL A 121 -4.82 1.38 -6.68
CA VAL A 121 -3.85 0.65 -7.50
C VAL A 121 -4.25 0.75 -8.95
N ARG A 122 -3.33 1.26 -9.78
CA ARG A 122 -3.52 1.37 -11.23
C ARG A 122 -2.45 0.62 -12.01
N MET A 123 -2.90 -0.07 -13.04
CA MET A 123 -2.09 -0.79 -14.01
C MET A 123 -1.51 0.20 -15.02
N LYS A 124 -0.18 0.24 -15.16
CA LYS A 124 0.46 1.19 -16.08
C LYS A 124 0.51 0.66 -17.53
N GLY A 125 -0.56 0.79 -18.30
CA GLY A 125 -0.56 0.52 -19.74
C GLY A 125 -0.20 1.77 -20.56
N LYS A 126 0.98 1.84 -21.20
CA LYS A 126 1.35 3.03 -22.00
C LYS A 126 0.49 3.14 -23.26
N GLY A 127 -0.57 3.93 -23.17
CA GLY A 127 -1.45 4.35 -24.25
C GLY A 127 -1.33 5.84 -24.60
N SER A 128 -0.21 6.52 -24.32
CA SER A 128 0.02 7.87 -24.82
C SER A 128 1.47 8.09 -25.24
N ARG A 129 1.62 8.29 -26.56
CA ARG A 129 2.78 8.71 -27.39
C ARG A 129 4.16 8.80 -26.70
N SER A 130 5.09 7.93 -27.13
CA SER A 130 6.52 8.18 -27.04
C SER A 130 7.02 8.86 -28.33
N ALA A 131 7.83 9.92 -28.20
CA ALA A 131 8.85 10.19 -29.21
C ALA A 131 9.85 9.01 -29.24
N PRO A 132 10.46 8.68 -30.39
CA PRO A 132 11.39 7.55 -30.48
C PRO A 132 12.71 7.93 -29.82
N GLY A 133 13.11 7.18 -28.78
CA GLY A 133 14.46 7.23 -28.24
C GLY A 133 15.43 6.42 -29.11
N PRO A 134 16.71 6.81 -29.20
CA PRO A 134 17.70 6.10 -29.99
C PRO A 134 18.04 4.72 -29.38
N PRO A 135 18.61 3.77 -30.17
CA PRO A 135 18.95 2.44 -29.70
C PRO A 135 20.08 2.48 -28.65
N PRO A 136 20.17 1.47 -27.75
CA PRO A 136 21.08 1.51 -26.62
C PRO A 136 22.51 1.25 -27.09
N ALA A 137 23.32 2.30 -27.12
CA ALA A 137 24.77 2.22 -27.15
C ALA A 137 25.31 2.99 -25.96
N CYS A 138 25.05 2.50 -24.74
CA CYS A 138 25.76 2.79 -23.48
C CYS A 138 25.06 2.08 -22.31
N PRO A 139 25.79 1.56 -21.30
CA PRO A 139 25.18 1.16 -20.03
C PRO A 139 24.55 2.39 -19.37
N LEU A 140 23.26 2.31 -19.02
CA LEU A 140 22.58 3.37 -18.30
C LEU A 140 23.19 3.53 -16.88
N PRO A 141 23.34 4.76 -16.36
CA PRO A 141 23.76 4.98 -14.98
C PRO A 141 22.73 4.37 -14.00
N PRO A 142 23.16 3.95 -12.80
CA PRO A 142 22.31 3.25 -11.83
C PRO A 142 21.08 4.06 -11.38
N ASP A 143 21.12 5.39 -11.54
CA ASP A 143 20.07 6.31 -11.10
C ASP A 143 19.22 6.89 -12.26
N ALA A 144 19.34 6.35 -13.48
CA ALA A 144 18.48 6.78 -14.58
C ALA A 144 17.03 6.35 -14.31
N PRO A 145 16.03 7.25 -14.41
CA PRO A 145 14.63 6.86 -14.33
C PRO A 145 14.36 5.82 -15.41
N LEU A 146 14.02 4.60 -14.98
CA LEU A 146 13.74 3.48 -15.85
C LEU A 146 12.75 3.93 -16.95
N PRO A 147 13.02 3.63 -18.23
CA PRO A 147 12.10 3.97 -19.30
C PRO A 147 10.74 3.42 -18.93
N SER A 148 9.75 4.31 -18.79
CA SER A 148 8.34 4.04 -18.50
C SER A 148 7.96 2.56 -18.63
N LEU A 149 8.06 1.80 -17.54
CA LEU A 149 7.78 0.37 -17.62
C LEU A 149 6.36 0.20 -18.17
N ALA A 150 6.24 -0.69 -19.16
CA ALA A 150 4.95 -1.25 -19.51
C ALA A 150 4.38 -1.97 -18.29
N GLY A 151 3.06 -2.10 -18.24
CA GLY A 151 2.38 -2.58 -17.04
C GLY A 151 2.88 -3.95 -16.60
N LEU A 152 3.18 -4.85 -17.54
CA LEU A 152 3.96 -6.06 -17.31
C LEU A 152 5.29 -5.96 -18.09
N ALA A 153 6.43 -6.18 -17.45
CA ALA A 153 7.73 -6.18 -18.11
C ALA A 153 8.39 -7.54 -17.91
N GLY A 154 8.76 -8.21 -19.01
CA GLY A 154 9.44 -9.49 -18.96
C GLY A 154 10.65 -9.49 -19.89
N PHE A 155 11.86 -9.63 -19.34
CA PHE A 155 13.06 -9.74 -20.16
C PHE A 155 12.97 -11.01 -21.02
N ALA A 156 12.81 -10.83 -22.35
CA ALA A 156 12.68 -11.89 -23.36
C ALA A 156 11.49 -12.86 -23.22
N ARG A 157 10.50 -12.57 -22.35
CA ARG A 157 9.34 -13.47 -22.11
C ARG A 157 8.01 -13.02 -22.70
N LEU A 158 7.87 -11.76 -23.11
CA LEU A 158 6.61 -11.23 -23.63
C LEU A 158 6.65 -11.23 -25.16
N CYS A 159 5.82 -12.06 -25.79
CA CYS A 159 5.67 -12.14 -27.23
C CYS A 159 4.34 -11.53 -27.69
N ALA A 160 4.33 -11.02 -28.92
CA ALA A 160 3.10 -10.53 -29.54
C ALA A 160 2.04 -11.64 -29.61
N GLY A 161 0.82 -11.34 -29.18
CA GLY A 161 -0.28 -12.29 -29.09
C GLY A 161 -0.43 -12.95 -27.72
N ASP A 162 0.58 -12.87 -26.85
CA ASP A 162 0.51 -13.42 -25.50
C ASP A 162 -0.61 -12.75 -24.72
N GLN A 163 -1.30 -13.57 -23.92
CA GLN A 163 -2.36 -13.12 -23.04
C GLN A 163 -2.02 -13.47 -21.60
N TYR A 164 -2.27 -12.52 -20.71
CA TYR A 164 -2.01 -12.67 -19.29
C TYR A 164 -3.26 -12.33 -18.48
N GLU A 165 -3.37 -12.99 -17.35
CA GLU A 165 -4.34 -12.71 -16.31
C GLU A 165 -3.58 -12.39 -15.03
N ILE A 166 -3.81 -11.19 -14.51
CA ILE A 166 -3.30 -10.78 -13.20
C ILE A 166 -4.47 -10.85 -12.23
N PHE A 167 -4.24 -11.50 -11.10
CA PHE A 167 -5.19 -11.62 -10.02
C PHE A 167 -4.56 -11.06 -8.75
N MET A 168 -5.11 -9.95 -8.27
CA MET A 168 -4.75 -9.34 -7.00
C MET A 168 -5.79 -9.68 -5.94
N LYS A 169 -5.34 -10.09 -4.77
CA LYS A 169 -6.18 -10.38 -3.61
C LYS A 169 -5.64 -9.64 -2.40
N TYR A 170 -6.53 -8.95 -1.69
CA TYR A 170 -6.22 -8.29 -0.43
C TYR A 170 -7.34 -8.55 0.57
N GLY A 171 -7.10 -9.47 1.50
CA GLY A 171 -8.14 -10.06 2.33
C GLY A 171 -9.28 -10.67 1.50
N ARG A 172 -10.48 -10.10 1.63
CA ARG A 172 -11.67 -10.52 0.86
C ARG A 172 -11.82 -9.81 -0.48
N GLN A 173 -11.07 -8.74 -0.71
CA GLN A 173 -11.12 -7.94 -1.93
C GLN A 173 -10.33 -8.62 -3.04
N ARG A 174 -10.86 -8.59 -4.26
CA ARG A 174 -10.29 -9.29 -5.41
C ARG A 174 -10.37 -8.39 -6.63
N TRP A 175 -9.26 -8.27 -7.32
CA TRP A 175 -9.20 -7.59 -8.61
C TRP A 175 -8.57 -8.52 -9.63
N LYS A 176 -9.25 -8.66 -10.75
CA LYS A 176 -8.86 -9.54 -11.84
C LYS A 176 -8.82 -8.71 -13.10
N LEU A 177 -7.67 -8.71 -13.76
CA LEU A 177 -7.47 -8.01 -15.02
C LEU A 177 -6.82 -8.95 -16.03
N ARG A 178 -7.24 -8.84 -17.29
CA ARG A 178 -6.69 -9.58 -18.41
C ARG A 178 -6.06 -8.61 -19.38
N GLY A 179 -4.88 -8.97 -19.85
CA GLY A 179 -4.15 -8.18 -20.83
C GLY A 179 -3.64 -8.99 -21.98
N ARG A 180 -3.38 -8.29 -23.07
CA ARG A 180 -2.78 -8.82 -24.30
C ARG A 180 -1.56 -7.98 -24.67
N ILE A 181 -0.52 -8.65 -25.15
CA ILE A 181 0.61 -8.02 -25.82
C ILE A 181 0.28 -7.90 -27.31
N GLU A 182 0.17 -6.68 -27.80
CA GLU A 182 -0.08 -6.37 -29.21
C GLU A 182 1.18 -6.55 -30.06
N VAL A 183 1.01 -6.62 -31.38
CA VAL A 183 2.10 -6.82 -32.35
C VAL A 183 3.16 -5.71 -32.29
N ASN A 184 2.78 -4.51 -31.88
CA ASN A 184 3.67 -3.37 -31.69
C ASN A 184 4.27 -3.30 -30.26
N SER A 185 4.21 -4.38 -29.49
CA SER A 185 4.63 -4.47 -28.08
C SER A 185 3.83 -3.57 -27.12
N LYS A 186 2.74 -2.95 -27.58
CA LYS A 186 1.80 -2.26 -26.70
C LYS A 186 1.04 -3.29 -25.88
N GLN A 187 0.67 -2.93 -24.66
CA GLN A 187 -0.17 -3.77 -23.81
C GLN A 187 -1.54 -3.13 -23.69
N VAL A 188 -2.57 -3.96 -23.79
CA VAL A 188 -3.97 -3.57 -23.60
C VAL A 188 -4.51 -4.39 -22.45
N TRP A 189 -5.18 -3.73 -21.51
CA TRP A 189 -5.75 -4.33 -20.31
C TRP A 189 -7.25 -4.01 -20.25
N ASP A 190 -8.05 -4.96 -19.76
CA ASP A 190 -9.51 -4.81 -19.65
C ASP A 190 -9.97 -3.96 -18.46
N SER A 191 -9.09 -3.79 -17.46
CA SER A 191 -9.29 -2.97 -16.27
C SER A 191 -7.99 -2.27 -15.93
N GLU A 192 -8.07 -0.99 -15.58
CA GLU A 192 -6.89 -0.17 -15.31
C GLU A 192 -6.73 0.17 -13.84
N GLU A 193 -7.79 0.28 -13.05
CA GLU A 193 -7.72 0.75 -11.67
C GLU A 193 -8.61 -0.06 -10.72
N MET A 194 -8.16 -0.18 -9.47
CA MET A 194 -8.92 -0.73 -8.36
C MET A 194 -8.65 0.11 -7.11
N VAL A 195 -9.70 0.32 -6.31
CA VAL A 195 -9.60 0.89 -4.97
C VAL A 195 -9.77 -0.22 -3.95
N PHE A 196 -8.76 -0.40 -3.11
CA PHE A 196 -8.79 -1.33 -1.99
C PHE A 196 -9.00 -0.57 -0.68
N LEU A 197 -9.84 -1.14 0.19
CA LEU A 197 -9.85 -0.77 1.59
C LEU A 197 -8.64 -1.42 2.28
N PRO A 198 -7.77 -0.63 2.93
CA PRO A 198 -6.60 -1.15 3.61
C PRO A 198 -6.97 -2.00 4.83
N LEU A 199 -6.18 -3.05 5.06
CA LEU A 199 -6.34 -4.03 6.11
C LEU A 199 -5.00 -4.17 6.86
N VAL A 200 -5.02 -4.12 8.20
CA VAL A 200 -3.78 -4.09 9.00
C VAL A 200 -3.15 -5.48 9.18
N THR A 201 -3.89 -6.55 8.91
CA THR A 201 -3.47 -7.95 9.17
C THR A 201 -3.37 -8.81 7.90
N GLU A 202 -3.61 -8.23 6.72
CA GLU A 202 -3.66 -8.96 5.45
C GLU A 202 -2.52 -8.56 4.52
N PHE A 203 -2.14 -9.47 3.64
CA PHE A 203 -1.14 -9.22 2.59
C PHE A 203 -1.84 -8.94 1.26
N LEU A 204 -1.24 -8.08 0.44
CA LEU A 204 -1.58 -7.97 -0.96
C LEU A 204 -0.87 -9.10 -1.73
N SER A 205 -1.64 -10.04 -2.26
CA SER A 205 -1.14 -11.13 -3.09
C SER A 205 -1.42 -10.84 -4.56
N ILE A 206 -0.41 -10.99 -5.41
CA ILE A 206 -0.45 -10.77 -6.85
C ILE A 206 -0.03 -12.07 -7.54
N LYS A 207 -0.95 -12.66 -8.29
CA LYS A 207 -0.71 -13.85 -9.12
C LYS A 207 -0.80 -13.50 -10.59
N VAL A 208 0.19 -13.88 -11.38
CA VAL A 208 0.22 -13.67 -12.83
C VAL A 208 0.17 -15.01 -13.55
N THR A 209 -0.75 -15.13 -14.49
CA THR A 209 -1.01 -16.37 -15.23
C THR A 209 -0.98 -16.09 -16.73
N GLU A 210 -0.19 -16.84 -17.49
CA GLU A 210 -0.18 -16.82 -18.95
C GLU A 210 -1.31 -17.72 -19.49
N LEU A 211 -2.13 -17.17 -20.39
CA LEU A 211 -3.29 -17.82 -20.98
C LEU A 211 -2.90 -18.43 -22.34
N LYS A 212 -2.43 -19.68 -22.34
CA LYS A 212 -1.94 -20.36 -23.57
C LYS A 212 -3.06 -20.89 -24.47
N SER A 213 -4.15 -21.37 -23.87
CA SER A 213 -5.34 -21.83 -24.61
C SER A 213 -6.58 -21.76 -23.70
N LEU A 214 -7.74 -22.15 -24.21
CA LEU A 214 -9.01 -22.15 -23.46
C LEU A 214 -8.97 -22.96 -22.15
N ALA A 215 -8.13 -23.99 -22.06
CA ALA A 215 -8.01 -24.85 -20.88
C ALA A 215 -6.61 -24.89 -20.25
N ASN A 216 -5.57 -24.52 -21.00
CA ASN A 216 -4.20 -24.52 -20.48
C ASN A 216 -3.77 -23.11 -20.09
N HIS A 217 -3.64 -22.90 -18.79
CA HIS A 217 -3.14 -21.67 -18.17
C HIS A 217 -1.92 -22.00 -17.30
N VAL A 218 -0.88 -21.18 -17.39
CA VAL A 218 0.38 -21.41 -16.65
C VAL A 218 0.62 -20.25 -15.70
N VAL A 219 0.77 -20.54 -14.42
CA VAL A 219 1.16 -19.53 -13.44
C VAL A 219 2.63 -19.19 -13.68
N VAL A 220 2.90 -17.94 -14.07
CA VAL A 220 4.25 -17.46 -14.40
C VAL A 220 4.93 -16.75 -13.23
N GLY A 221 4.15 -16.37 -12.21
CA GLY A 221 4.65 -15.98 -10.90
C GLY A 221 3.55 -15.60 -9.92
N ASN A 222 3.93 -15.53 -8.65
CA ASN A 222 3.06 -15.23 -7.52
C ASN A 222 3.89 -14.58 -6.43
N VAL A 223 3.48 -13.40 -5.97
CA VAL A 223 4.16 -12.63 -4.93
C VAL A 223 3.13 -12.12 -3.93
N SER A 224 3.55 -11.97 -2.68
CA SER A 224 2.77 -11.31 -1.64
C SER A 224 3.63 -10.26 -0.95
N CYS A 225 3.06 -9.10 -0.65
CA CYS A 225 3.73 -8.04 0.09
C CYS A 225 2.81 -7.42 1.15
N GLU A 226 3.42 -6.79 2.15
CA GLU A 226 2.69 -5.92 3.08
C GLU A 226 2.41 -4.60 2.37
N THR A 227 1.17 -4.09 2.43
CA THR A 227 0.85 -2.81 1.80
C THR A 227 1.58 -1.64 2.45
N LYS A 228 2.09 -1.83 3.67
CA LYS A 228 2.84 -0.78 4.37
C LYS A 228 4.11 -0.35 3.64
N ASP A 229 4.69 -1.27 2.89
CA ASP A 229 5.88 -1.01 2.09
C ASP A 229 5.55 -0.19 0.82
N LEU A 230 4.26 -0.01 0.53
CA LEU A 230 3.74 0.75 -0.60
C LEU A 230 3.22 2.14 -0.19
N PHE A 231 3.18 2.47 1.10
CA PHE A 231 2.73 3.76 1.59
C PHE A 231 3.61 4.89 1.04
N ALA A 232 2.97 5.87 0.42
CA ALA A 232 3.61 7.10 0.00
C ALA A 232 2.63 8.26 0.10
N ALA A 233 3.17 9.45 0.39
CA ALA A 233 2.37 10.66 0.47
C ALA A 233 1.97 11.22 -0.90
N LEU A 234 2.61 10.73 -1.96
CA LEU A 234 2.37 11.12 -3.34
C LEU A 234 2.21 9.87 -4.19
N PRO A 235 1.44 9.94 -5.29
CA PRO A 235 1.38 8.85 -6.26
C PRO A 235 2.78 8.42 -6.69
N GLN A 236 3.03 7.12 -6.66
CA GLN A 236 4.33 6.58 -7.05
C GLN A 236 4.18 5.33 -7.91
N VAL A 237 5.17 5.10 -8.76
CA VAL A 237 5.22 3.90 -9.59
C VAL A 237 6.15 2.89 -8.93
N VAL A 238 5.61 1.72 -8.61
CA VAL A 238 6.34 0.60 -8.00
C VAL A 238 6.51 -0.50 -9.04
N ALA A 239 7.72 -1.03 -9.15
CA ALA A 239 8.01 -2.24 -9.91
C ALA A 239 8.05 -3.43 -8.96
N VAL A 240 7.09 -4.34 -9.11
CA VAL A 240 6.96 -5.54 -8.28
C VAL A 240 7.57 -6.71 -9.03
N ASP A 241 8.56 -7.37 -8.43
CA ASP A 241 9.12 -8.61 -8.98
C ASP A 241 8.12 -9.75 -8.75
N ILE A 242 7.63 -10.34 -9.85
CA ILE A 242 6.55 -11.33 -9.84
C ILE A 242 7.09 -12.75 -9.65
N ASN A 243 8.38 -12.96 -9.90
CA ASN A 243 9.07 -14.22 -9.69
C ASN A 243 10.43 -14.01 -9.03
N ASP A 244 10.94 -15.07 -8.39
CA ASP A 244 12.20 -15.02 -7.61
C ASP A 244 13.43 -14.67 -8.47
N LEU A 245 13.34 -14.89 -9.78
CA LEU A 245 14.41 -14.58 -10.74
C LEU A 245 14.40 -13.10 -11.17
N GLY A 246 13.38 -12.32 -10.81
CA GLY A 246 13.21 -10.92 -11.21
C GLY A 246 13.05 -10.72 -12.73
N THR A 247 12.79 -11.78 -13.49
CA THR A 247 12.69 -11.74 -14.96
C THR A 247 11.34 -11.21 -15.43
N LEU A 248 10.33 -11.26 -14.56
CA LEU A 248 8.99 -10.74 -14.80
C LEU A 248 8.65 -9.73 -13.70
N LYS A 249 8.34 -8.51 -14.09
CA LYS A 249 8.01 -7.39 -13.19
C LYS A 249 6.67 -6.79 -13.56
N LEU A 250 5.94 -6.32 -12.57
CA LEU A 250 4.67 -5.61 -12.74
C LEU A 250 4.85 -4.16 -12.32
N SER A 251 4.53 -3.22 -13.21
CA SER A 251 4.56 -1.79 -12.93
C SER A 251 3.18 -1.32 -12.49
N LEU A 252 3.06 -0.95 -11.23
CA LEU A 252 1.83 -0.42 -10.64
C LEU A 252 2.04 1.04 -10.26
N GLU A 253 1.06 1.89 -10.58
CA GLU A 253 0.94 3.19 -9.94
C GLU A 253 0.08 3.02 -8.69
N VAL A 254 0.62 3.39 -7.54
CA VAL A 254 -0.07 3.30 -6.25
C VAL A 254 -0.27 4.70 -5.69
N THR A 255 -1.46 4.94 -5.15
CA THR A 255 -1.84 6.18 -4.47
C THR A 255 -2.57 5.83 -3.18
N TRP A 256 -2.35 6.64 -2.15
CA TRP A 256 -2.93 6.48 -0.83
C TRP A 256 -3.62 7.78 -0.42
#